data_AF-A0A2U3QN26-F1
#
_entry.id   AF-A0A2U3QN26-F1
#
_cell.length_a   1.000
_cell.length_b   1.000
_cell.length_c   1.000
_cell.angle_alpha   90.00
_cell.angle_beta   90.00
_cell.angle_gamma   90.00
#
_symmetry.space_group_name_H-M   'P 1'
#
loop_
_entity.id
_entity.type
_entity.pdbx_description
1 polymer ?
#
loop_
_entity_poly.entity_id
_entity_poly.type
_entity_poly.pdbx_seq_one_letter_code
_entity_poly.pdbx_strand_id
1 'polypeptide(L)'
;MKLPQNLYILINILFDEKDQIRLRDFVQELTNKGVKIMISNNNTAFIRDLYKDFNINTVTVVYSINEQRNPVNELIITNYKTC
;
A
#
# COMPACT_ATOMS: atom_id res chain seq x y z
N MET A 1 19.08 11.87 -17.22
CA MET A 1 18.62 10.51 -16.85
C MET A 1 17.42 10.69 -15.92
N LYS A 2 16.19 10.52 -16.41
CA LYS A 2 14.97 10.66 -15.60
C LYS A 2 14.73 9.34 -14.86
N LEU A 3 14.80 9.36 -13.54
CA LEU A 3 14.35 8.24 -12.70
C LEU A 3 12.87 7.93 -13.02
N PRO A 4 12.45 6.67 -13.04
CA PRO A 4 11.03 6.34 -13.16
C PRO A 4 10.29 6.96 -11.97
N GLN A 5 9.34 7.85 -12.24
CA GLN A 5 8.72 8.73 -11.22
C GLN A 5 7.74 8.03 -10.26
N ASN A 6 7.54 6.72 -10.39
CA ASN A 6 6.56 5.97 -9.62
C ASN A 6 7.22 4.74 -8.97
N LEU A 7 7.07 4.60 -7.66
CA LEU A 7 7.49 3.41 -6.92
C LEU A 7 6.24 2.63 -6.47
N TYR A 8 6.22 1.34 -6.81
CA TYR A 8 5.17 0.39 -6.45
C TYR A 8 5.72 -0.61 -5.44
N ILE A 9 5.03 -0.77 -4.31
CA ILE A 9 5.43 -1.68 -3.24
C ILE A 9 4.30 -2.67 -2.97
N LEU A 10 4.62 -3.96 -3.01
CA LEU A 10 3.72 -5.05 -2.67
C LEU A 10 4.23 -5.74 -1.40
N ILE A 11 3.36 -5.92 -0.41
CA ILE A 11 3.73 -6.45 0.90
C ILE A 11 3.32 -7.92 1.01
N ASN A 12 4.19 -8.76 1.57
CA ASN A 12 4.00 -10.21 1.71
C ASN A 12 3.87 -10.62 3.20
N ILE A 13 3.44 -11.86 3.45
CA ILE A 13 3.02 -12.45 4.73
C ILE A 13 4.11 -12.41 5.83
N LEU A 14 5.39 -12.32 5.46
CA LEU A 14 6.52 -12.27 6.40
C LEU A 14 6.81 -10.85 6.97
N PHE A 15 5.86 -9.92 6.82
CA PHE A 15 6.03 -8.52 7.25
C PHE A 15 5.17 -8.24 8.49
N ASP A 16 5.81 -8.11 9.65
CA ASP A 16 5.14 -7.88 10.93
C ASP A 16 4.76 -6.41 11.14
N GLU A 17 4.11 -6.08 12.26
CA GLU A 17 3.71 -4.69 12.57
C GLU A 17 4.90 -3.73 12.63
N LYS A 18 6.08 -4.18 13.08
CA LYS A 18 7.28 -3.34 13.14
C LYS A 18 7.80 -3.05 11.75
N ASP A 19 7.80 -4.04 10.87
CA ASP A 19 8.17 -3.86 9.47
C ASP A 19 7.19 -2.92 8.75
N GLN A 20 5.90 -3.03 9.04
CA GLN A 20 4.87 -2.12 8.51
C GLN A 20 5.12 -0.67 8.94
N ILE A 21 5.45 -0.45 10.22
CA ILE A 21 5.81 0.89 10.74
C ILE A 21 7.06 1.40 10.04
N ARG A 22 8.11 0.58 9.92
CA ARG A 22 9.34 0.96 9.22
C ARG A 22 9.09 1.33 7.76
N LEU A 23 8.21 0.59 7.08
CA LEU A 23 7.81 0.90 5.72
C LEU A 23 7.06 2.23 5.63
N ARG A 24 6.13 2.50 6.55
CA ARG A 24 5.44 3.80 6.63
C ARG A 24 6.42 4.94 6.76
N ASP A 25 7.41 4.82 7.64
CA ASP A 25 8.44 5.85 7.86
C ASP A 25 9.27 6.09 6.58
N PHE A 26 9.65 5.01 5.88
CA PHE A 26 10.36 5.10 4.61
C PHE A 26 9.51 5.75 3.51
N VAL A 27 8.22 5.41 3.44
CA VAL A 27 7.26 6.02 2.51
C VAL A 27 7.09 7.51 2.79
N GLN A 28 7.09 7.91 4.06
CA GLN A 28 7.07 9.32 4.44
C GLN A 28 8.34 10.06 3.99
N GLU A 29 9.52 9.43 4.13
CA GLU A 29 10.78 9.99 3.64
C GLU A 29 10.73 10.22 2.12
N LEU A 30 10.25 9.23 1.36
CA LEU A 30 10.11 9.34 -0.10
C LEU A 30 9.06 10.39 -0.50
N THR A 31 7.97 10.50 0.26
CA THR A 31 6.95 11.53 0.08
C THR A 31 7.54 12.93 0.24
N ASN A 32 8.37 13.13 1.27
CA ASN A 32 9.07 14.40 1.49
C ASN A 32 10.06 14.74 0.36
N LYS A 33 10.55 13.74 -0.38
CA LYS A 33 11.39 13.91 -1.58
C LYS A 33 10.57 14.11 -2.87
N GLY A 34 9.24 14.18 -2.79
CA GLY A 34 8.36 14.38 -3.94
C GLY A 34 8.18 13.14 -4.82
N VAL A 35 8.53 11.95 -4.32
CA VAL A 35 8.34 10.69 -5.05
C VAL A 35 6.89 10.23 -4.92
N LYS A 36 6.28 9.80 -6.03
CA LYS A 36 4.94 9.22 -6.02
C LYS A 36 4.99 7.75 -5.61
N ILE A 37 4.21 7.40 -4.59
CA ILE A 37 4.17 6.06 -4.00
C ILE A 37 2.77 5.45 -4.12
N MET A 38 2.73 4.17 -4.47
CA MET A 38 1.55 3.31 -4.35
C MET A 38 1.92 2.03 -3.58
N ILE A 39 1.10 1.67 -2.59
CA ILE A 39 1.24 0.45 -1.79
C ILE A 39 -0.06 -0.36 -1.92
N SER A 40 0.06 -1.66 -2.18
CA SER A 40 -1.03 -2.62 -1.95
C SER A 40 -0.84 -3.33 -0.62
N ASN A 41 -1.90 -3.43 0.18
CA ASN A 41 -1.88 -4.09 1.48
C ASN A 41 -3.27 -4.64 1.89
N ASN A 42 -3.31 -5.48 2.92
CA ASN A 42 -4.55 -6.04 3.46
C ASN A 42 -5.45 -4.96 4.08
N ASN A 43 -6.76 -5.14 3.96
CA ASN A 43 -7.77 -4.27 4.59
C ASN A 43 -7.96 -4.62 6.07
N THR A 44 -7.09 -4.12 6.94
CA THR A 44 -7.19 -4.25 8.41
C THR A 44 -7.29 -2.90 9.10
N ALA A 45 -7.79 -2.87 10.33
CA ALA A 45 -7.85 -1.65 11.14
C ALA A 45 -6.46 -1.05 11.40
N PHE A 46 -5.46 -1.90 11.67
CA PHE A 46 -4.07 -1.48 11.88
C PHE A 46 -3.51 -0.74 10.66
N ILE A 47 -3.66 -1.31 9.45
CA ILE A 47 -3.15 -0.67 8.23
C ILE A 47 -3.86 0.65 7.93
N ARG A 48 -5.17 0.72 8.17
CA ARG A 48 -5.93 1.97 7.99
C ARG A 48 -5.49 3.08 8.92
N ASP A 49 -5.24 2.79 10.19
CA ASP A 49 -4.73 3.79 11.14
C ASP A 49 -3.29 4.20 10.82
N LEU A 50 -2.44 3.22 10.48
CA LEU A 50 -1.03 3.45 10.16
C LEU A 50 -0.84 4.42 8.97
N TYR A 51 -1.73 4.36 7.98
CA TYR A 51 -1.68 5.19 6.76
C TYR A 51 -2.83 6.22 6.67
N LYS A 52 -3.44 6.63 7.78
CA LYS A 52 -4.61 7.53 7.80
C LYS A 52 -4.41 8.90 7.12
N ASP A 53 -3.16 9.35 7.01
CA ASP A 53 -2.81 10.62 6.38
C ASP A 53 -2.54 10.47 4.86
N PHE A 54 -2.67 9.25 4.31
CA PHE A 54 -2.56 8.95 2.89
C PHE A 54 -3.94 8.78 2.25
N ASN A 55 -3.98 8.76 0.92
CA ASN A 55 -5.21 8.42 0.19
C ASN A 55 -5.38 6.90 0.23
N ILE A 56 -6.49 6.42 0.78
CA ILE A 56 -6.79 4.99 0.90
C ILE A 56 -8.00 4.65 0.05
N ASN A 57 -7.82 3.76 -0.92
CA ASN A 57 -8.90 3.19 -1.73
C ASN A 57 -9.07 1.71 -1.40
N THR A 58 -10.30 1.26 -1.17
CA THR A 58 -10.58 -0.17 -1.01
C THR A 58 -10.91 -0.76 -2.37
N VAL A 59 -10.25 -1.85 -2.73
CA VAL A 59 -10.49 -2.58 -3.97
C VAL A 59 -10.86 -4.02 -3.66
N THR A 60 -11.79 -4.56 -4.44
CA THR A 60 -12.17 -5.97 -4.33
C THR A 60 -11.37 -6.77 -5.36
N VAL A 61 -10.59 -7.73 -4.87
CA VAL A 61 -9.69 -8.57 -5.67
C VAL A 61 -10.19 -10.01 -5.63
N VAL A 62 -10.16 -10.68 -6.77
CA VAL A 62 -10.40 -12.12 -6.88
C VAL A 62 -9.11 -12.75 -7.39
N TYR A 63 -8.40 -13.49 -6.53
CA TYR A 63 -7.18 -14.16 -6.95
C TYR A 63 -7.50 -15.43 -7.74
N SER A 64 -6.82 -15.61 -8.86
CA SER A 64 -6.97 -16.79 -9.71
C SER A 64 -6.56 -18.11 -9.03
N ILE A 65 -5.73 -18.02 -7.98
CA ILE A 65 -5.12 -19.17 -7.28
C ILE A 65 -5.91 -19.67 -6.08
N ASN A 66 -6.92 -18.93 -5.60
CA ASN A 66 -7.72 -19.42 -4.49
C ASN A 66 -8.69 -20.50 -5.01
N GLU A 67 -8.63 -21.70 -4.44
CA GLU A 67 -9.54 -22.82 -4.76
C GLU A 67 -11.01 -22.40 -4.64
N GLN A 68 -11.28 -21.48 -3.71
CA GLN A 68 -12.52 -20.74 -3.61
C GLN A 68 -12.24 -19.31 -4.06
N ARG A 69 -12.76 -18.91 -5.23
CA ARG A 69 -12.61 -17.56 -5.83
C ARG A 69 -13.37 -16.47 -5.04
N ASN A 70 -13.29 -16.53 -3.72
CA ASN A 70 -13.93 -15.60 -2.83
C ASN A 70 -13.25 -14.23 -2.98
N PRO A 71 -14.02 -13.17 -3.21
CA PRO A 71 -13.48 -11.82 -3.27
C PRO A 71 -12.89 -11.44 -1.92
N VAL A 72 -11.71 -10.83 -1.96
CA VAL A 72 -11.03 -10.25 -0.79
C VAL A 72 -10.94 -8.75 -0.99
N ASN A 73 -11.09 -7.99 0.08
CA ASN A 73 -10.89 -6.54 0.04
C ASN A 73 -9.43 -6.20 0.39
N GLU A 74 -8.76 -5.52 -0.53
CA GLU A 74 -7.43 -4.94 -0.35
C GLU A 74 -7.49 -3.41 -0.25
N LEU A 75 -6.40 -2.81 0.21
CA LEU A 75 -6.20 -1.37 0.23
C LEU A 75 -5.12 -0.98 -0.78
N ILE A 76 -5.45 0.00 -1.61
CA ILE A 76 -4.49 0.77 -2.40
C ILE A 76 -4.25 2.10 -1.67
N ILE A 77 -3.01 2.33 -1.27
CA ILE A 77 -2.60 3.48 -0.47
C ILE A 77 -1.65 4.34 -1.31
N THR A 78 -1.97 5.62 -1.50
CA THR A 78 -1.16 6.55 -2.31
C THR A 78 -0.90 7.88 -1.62
N ASN A 79 0.28 8.47 -1.87
CA ASN A 79 0.63 9.82 -1.41
C ASN A 79 0.26 10.93 -2.41
N TYR A 80 -0.50 10.59 -3.46
CA TYR A 80 -1.00 11.50 -4.47
C TYR A 80 -2.47 11.25 -4.73
N LYS A 81 -3.17 12.28 -5.20
CA LYS A 81 -4.56 12.17 -5.64
C LYS A 81 -4.62 11.38 -6.95
N THR A 82 -5.46 10.36 -6.98
CA THR A 82 -5.93 9.73 -8.21
C THR A 82 -7.13 10.55 -8.73
N CYS A 83 -7.01 11.06 -9.95
CA CYS A 83 -8.11 11.75 -10.64
C CYS A 83 -9.13 10.74 -11.18
#